data_AF-A0A1C6CTB9-F1
#
_entry.id   AF-A0A1C6CTB9-F1
#
_cell.length_a   1.000
_cell.length_b   1.000
_cell.length_c   1.000
_cell.angle_alpha   90.00
_cell.angle_beta   90.00
_cell.angle_gamma   90.00
#
_symmetry.space_group_name_H-M   'P 1'
#
loop_
_entity.id
_entity.type
_entity.pdbx_description
1 polymer ?
#
loop_
_entity_poly.entity_id
_entity_poly.type
_entity_poly.pdbx_seq_one_letter_code
_entity_poly.pdbx_strand_id
1 'polypeptide(L)'
;MTASVTDRVRAVLRLALWTVPIPFGAFASDKGLFVSLSVLVFILASLSLPITVRRRQMKGTGTSQYASVGAILYGGIVALCVAVAILNGLMAYPFWQEYALRVASFFVWMMGTLTLQSLAAWGVDWWLKRRRAYWFSEFLDTILYSMPLPCAVMGMLLFPSVGDGEVTTSLVVGVMSIMGFGFIAMGICVIAVFAFYFFPSKGLPGKERIIQCLRIVVMTAVWLVANSIIFDSRLQIFSSLIFQCMPVVQNNFLVFITPFVVESCLVVASVAVGNVFVMAVYKFIK
;
A
#
# COMPACT_ATOMS: atom_id res chain seq x y z
N MET A 1 -1.41 24.80 -15.84
CA MET A 1 0.00 24.51 -16.17
C MET A 1 0.40 23.19 -15.54
N THR A 2 0.69 22.18 -16.37
CA THR A 2 1.26 20.90 -15.90
C THR A 2 2.74 21.13 -15.59
N ALA A 3 3.15 20.97 -14.32
CA ALA A 3 4.56 21.08 -13.94
C ALA A 3 5.43 20.14 -14.78
N SER A 4 6.54 20.66 -15.31
CA SER A 4 7.47 19.88 -16.13
C SER A 4 8.09 18.73 -15.32
N VAL A 5 8.53 17.65 -15.98
CA VAL A 5 9.23 16.54 -15.31
C VAL A 5 10.48 17.06 -14.59
N THR A 6 11.18 18.02 -15.19
CA THR A 6 12.35 18.68 -14.60
C THR A 6 12.02 19.41 -13.30
N ASP A 7 10.85 20.06 -13.20
CA ASP A 7 10.42 20.73 -11.98
C ASP A 7 10.14 19.74 -10.85
N ARG A 8 9.54 18.59 -11.19
CA ARG A 8 9.27 17.51 -10.24
C ARG A 8 10.55 16.90 -9.70
N VAL A 9 11.54 16.66 -10.55
CA VAL A 9 12.87 16.18 -10.12
C VAL A 9 13.54 17.20 -9.19
N ARG A 10 13.52 18.50 -9.55
CA ARG A 10 14.06 19.55 -8.67
C ARG A 10 13.31 19.66 -7.34
N ALA A 11 12.02 19.34 -7.29
CA ALA A 11 11.26 19.33 -6.05
C ALA A 11 11.72 18.19 -5.12
N VAL A 12 11.93 16.98 -5.67
CA VAL A 12 12.46 15.83 -4.90
C VAL A 12 13.87 16.10 -4.41
N LEU A 13 14.75 16.65 -5.26
CA LEU A 13 16.11 17.02 -4.86
C LEU A 13 16.11 18.08 -3.76
N ARG A 14 15.21 19.07 -3.83
CA ARG A 14 15.04 20.05 -2.76
C ARG A 14 14.57 19.39 -1.47
N LEU A 15 13.60 18.49 -1.51
CA LEU A 15 13.21 17.72 -0.32
C LEU A 15 14.40 16.97 0.27
N ALA A 16 15.17 16.26 -0.56
CA ALA A 16 16.33 15.50 -0.14
C ALA A 16 17.37 16.35 0.58
N LEU A 17 17.64 17.57 0.09
CA LEU A 17 18.56 18.51 0.74
C LEU A 17 18.12 18.90 2.16
N TRP A 18 16.82 18.89 2.46
CA TRP A 18 16.29 19.21 3.80
C TRP A 18 16.08 17.97 4.67
N THR A 19 15.74 16.82 4.07
CA THR A 19 15.38 15.60 4.82
C THR A 19 16.59 14.71 5.12
N VAL A 20 17.57 14.62 4.23
CA VAL A 20 18.63 13.60 4.28
C VAL A 20 19.81 13.95 5.20
N PRO A 21 20.34 15.19 5.26
CA PRO A 21 21.60 15.46 5.96
C PRO A 21 21.60 15.08 7.45
N ILE A 22 20.52 15.37 8.17
CA ILE A 22 20.43 15.14 9.62
C ILE A 22 20.37 13.64 9.94
N PRO A 23 19.42 12.86 9.37
CA PRO A 23 19.43 11.39 9.53
C PRO A 23 20.72 10.74 9.04
N PHE A 24 21.25 11.16 7.90
CA PHE A 24 22.46 10.60 7.35
C PHE A 24 23.66 10.79 8.29
N GLY A 25 23.86 12.00 8.81
CA GLY A 25 24.92 12.28 9.78
C GLY A 25 24.76 11.48 11.07
N ALA A 26 23.53 11.34 11.57
CA ALA A 26 23.24 10.52 12.75
C ALA A 26 23.56 9.03 12.51
N PHE A 27 23.20 8.49 11.35
CA PHE A 27 23.52 7.11 10.97
C PHE A 27 25.03 6.89 10.81
N ALA A 28 25.71 7.81 10.11
CA ALA A 28 27.14 7.73 9.86
C ALA A 28 28.00 7.83 11.14
N SER A 29 27.45 8.36 12.23
CA SER A 29 28.12 8.42 13.53
C SER A 29 28.37 7.05 14.18
N ASP A 30 27.69 6.00 13.69
CA ASP A 30 27.77 4.60 14.14
C ASP A 30 27.52 4.34 15.63
N LYS A 31 26.94 5.32 16.32
CA LYS A 31 26.51 5.17 17.71
C LYS A 31 25.13 4.53 17.72
N GLY A 32 24.98 3.39 18.37
CA GLY A 32 23.76 2.56 18.29
C GLY A 32 22.43 3.32 18.49
N LEU A 33 22.35 4.22 19.47
CA LEU A 33 21.16 5.03 19.72
C LEU A 33 20.86 6.04 18.58
N PHE A 34 21.90 6.60 17.97
CA PHE A 34 21.76 7.54 16.86
C PHE A 34 21.40 6.83 15.55
N VAL A 35 21.82 5.58 15.35
CA VAL A 35 21.42 4.76 14.20
C VAL A 35 19.91 4.53 14.18
N SER A 36 19.32 4.06 15.28
CA SER A 36 17.87 3.85 15.35
C SER A 36 17.07 5.16 15.24
N LEU A 37 17.55 6.21 15.89
CA LEU A 37 16.94 7.54 15.79
C LEU A 37 17.00 8.10 14.37
N SER A 38 18.06 7.83 13.60
CA SER A 38 18.18 8.33 12.23
C SER A 38 17.03 7.85 11.35
N VAL A 39 16.67 6.58 11.44
CA VAL A 39 15.56 5.98 10.69
C VAL A 39 14.24 6.62 11.09
N LEU A 40 14.00 6.79 12.39
CA LEU A 40 12.78 7.41 12.90
C LEU A 40 12.65 8.88 12.46
N VAL A 41 13.73 9.67 12.62
CA VAL A 41 13.76 11.08 12.20
C VAL A 41 13.55 11.18 10.69
N PHE A 42 14.17 10.31 9.90
CA PHE A 42 13.98 10.27 8.46
C PHE A 42 12.53 9.95 8.07
N ILE A 43 11.92 8.94 8.69
CA ILE A 43 10.51 8.57 8.45
C ILE A 43 9.60 9.78 8.71
N LEU A 44 9.74 10.43 9.88
CA LEU A 44 8.92 11.57 10.26
C LEU A 44 9.16 12.77 9.35
N ALA A 45 10.41 13.06 9.01
CA ALA A 45 10.78 14.16 8.12
C ALA A 45 10.27 13.93 6.69
N SER A 46 10.41 12.71 6.16
CA SER A 46 10.01 12.34 4.80
C SER A 46 8.50 12.52 4.56
N LEU A 47 7.67 12.28 5.58
CA LEU A 47 6.22 12.48 5.50
C LEU A 47 5.79 13.92 5.80
N SER A 48 6.39 14.56 6.80
CA SER A 48 5.97 15.89 7.26
C SER A 48 6.44 17.04 6.36
N LEU A 49 7.65 16.96 5.81
CA LEU A 49 8.23 18.05 5.01
C LEU A 49 7.49 18.30 3.69
N PRO A 50 7.11 17.29 2.88
CA PRO A 50 6.31 17.51 1.68
C PRO A 50 4.97 18.20 1.99
N ILE A 51 4.33 17.85 3.11
CA ILE A 51 3.06 18.43 3.54
C ILE A 51 3.24 19.90 3.92
N THR A 52 4.25 20.22 4.74
CA THR A 52 4.53 21.59 5.18
C THR A 52 4.94 22.49 4.02
N VAL A 53 5.82 22.01 3.13
CA VAL A 53 6.26 22.77 1.95
C VAL A 53 5.08 23.01 1.00
N ARG A 54 4.23 22.00 0.75
CA ARG A 54 3.01 22.19 -0.03
C ARG A 54 2.10 23.25 0.58
N ARG A 55 1.81 23.17 1.88
CA ARG A 55 0.93 24.13 2.57
C ARG A 55 1.47 25.56 2.44
N ARG A 56 2.79 25.75 2.54
CA ARG A 56 3.44 27.05 2.34
C ARG A 56 3.31 27.54 0.90
N GLN A 57 3.59 26.70 -0.10
CA GLN A 57 3.45 27.05 -1.51
C GLN A 57 2.00 27.41 -1.88
N MET A 58 1.02 26.61 -1.42
CA MET A 58 -0.39 26.91 -1.67
C MET A 58 -0.84 28.24 -1.04
N LYS A 59 -0.32 28.62 0.14
CA LYS A 59 -0.62 29.91 0.76
C LYS A 59 0.00 31.10 0.02
N GLY A 60 1.21 30.93 -0.53
CA GLY A 60 1.94 32.02 -1.20
C GLY A 60 1.58 32.18 -2.69
N THR A 61 1.63 31.09 -3.45
CA THR A 61 1.55 31.10 -4.92
C THR A 61 0.28 30.45 -5.47
N GLY A 62 -0.62 29.95 -4.61
CA GLY A 62 -1.87 29.27 -5.00
C GLY A 62 -1.67 27.95 -5.76
N THR A 63 -0.43 27.53 -5.99
CA THR A 63 -0.05 26.36 -6.78
C THR A 63 1.14 25.65 -6.13
N SER A 64 1.22 24.32 -6.30
CA SER A 64 2.31 23.52 -5.73
C SER A 64 2.69 22.38 -6.67
N GLN A 65 3.99 22.06 -6.70
CA GLN A 65 4.55 20.94 -7.48
C GLN A 65 4.37 19.58 -6.76
N TYR A 66 4.08 19.59 -5.47
CA TYR A 66 3.80 18.38 -4.69
C TYR A 66 2.37 17.89 -4.94
N ALA A 67 2.09 16.61 -4.70
CA ALA A 67 0.75 16.04 -4.77
C ALA A 67 -0.20 16.60 -3.68
N SER A 68 -1.52 16.37 -3.77
CA SER A 68 -2.45 16.75 -2.69
C SER A 68 -2.08 16.11 -1.34
N VAL A 69 -2.45 16.74 -0.22
CA VAL A 69 -2.07 16.26 1.13
C VAL A 69 -2.57 14.82 1.36
N GLY A 70 -3.79 14.51 0.94
CA GLY A 70 -4.33 13.14 1.02
C GLY A 70 -3.52 12.15 0.20
N ALA A 71 -3.09 12.54 -1.01
CA ALA A 71 -2.25 11.69 -1.86
C ALA A 71 -0.82 11.51 -1.31
N ILE A 72 -0.24 12.55 -0.71
CA ILE A 72 1.05 12.47 0.00
C ILE A 72 0.94 11.49 1.16
N LEU A 73 -0.12 11.58 1.97
CA LEU A 73 -0.29 10.67 3.11
C LEU A 73 -0.51 9.23 2.63
N TYR A 74 -1.50 9.00 1.76
CA TYR A 74 -1.83 7.66 1.31
C TYR A 74 -0.68 7.01 0.54
N GLY A 75 -0.24 7.64 -0.55
CA GLY A 75 0.85 7.11 -1.37
C GLY A 75 2.19 7.09 -0.65
N GLY A 76 2.46 8.09 0.19
CA GLY A 76 3.69 8.17 0.98
C GLY A 76 3.79 7.11 2.05
N ILE A 77 2.69 6.77 2.75
CA ILE A 77 2.67 5.68 3.75
C ILE A 77 2.87 4.33 3.06
N VAL A 78 2.15 4.06 1.96
CA VAL A 78 2.31 2.81 1.18
C VAL A 78 3.75 2.65 0.70
N ALA A 79 4.31 3.69 0.07
CA ALA A 79 5.69 3.69 -0.37
C ALA A 79 6.69 3.53 0.79
N LEU A 80 6.39 4.11 1.95
CA LEU A 80 7.24 4.00 3.13
C LEU A 80 7.29 2.57 3.67
N CYS A 81 6.15 1.87 3.76
CA CYS A 81 6.11 0.48 4.19
C CYS A 81 6.97 -0.41 3.28
N VAL A 82 6.88 -0.22 1.96
CA VAL A 82 7.73 -0.92 0.99
C VAL A 82 9.20 -0.54 1.18
N ALA A 83 9.50 0.74 1.37
CA ALA A 83 10.88 1.20 1.59
C ALA A 83 11.48 0.60 2.88
N VAL A 84 10.74 0.55 3.99
CA VAL A 84 11.21 -0.07 5.24
C VAL A 84 11.49 -1.56 5.03
N ALA A 85 10.66 -2.25 4.27
CA ALA A 85 10.92 -3.64 3.92
C ALA A 85 12.22 -3.81 3.14
N ILE A 86 12.45 -2.96 2.12
CA ILE A 86 13.70 -2.94 1.34
C ILE A 86 14.89 -2.70 2.27
N LEU A 87 14.79 -1.76 3.21
CA LEU A 87 15.86 -1.50 4.17
C LEU A 87 16.18 -2.75 4.98
N ASN A 88 15.16 -3.41 5.56
CA ASN A 88 15.34 -4.65 6.31
C ASN A 88 16.01 -5.75 5.46
N GLY A 89 15.60 -5.87 4.19
CA GLY A 89 16.24 -6.78 3.24
C GLY A 89 17.71 -6.45 2.98
N LEU A 90 18.05 -5.16 2.85
CA LEU A 90 19.43 -4.71 2.69
C LEU A 90 20.28 -5.04 3.93
N MET A 91 19.72 -4.91 5.13
CA MET A 91 20.43 -5.22 6.38
C MET A 91 20.81 -6.69 6.52
N ALA A 92 20.08 -7.60 5.86
CA ALA A 92 20.34 -9.03 5.93
C ALA A 92 21.53 -9.49 5.06
N TYR A 93 22.00 -8.65 4.14
CA TYR A 93 23.11 -9.03 3.26
C TYR A 93 24.47 -8.88 3.95
N PRO A 94 25.48 -9.73 3.61
CA PRO A 94 26.81 -9.67 4.20
C PRO A 94 27.51 -8.30 4.05
N PHE A 95 27.25 -7.58 2.95
CA PHE A 95 27.85 -6.26 2.71
C PHE A 95 27.44 -5.22 3.76
N TRP A 96 26.36 -5.45 4.51
CA TRP A 96 25.92 -4.53 5.57
C TRP A 96 26.90 -4.48 6.75
N GLN A 97 27.78 -5.47 6.88
CA GLN A 97 28.83 -5.48 7.90
C GLN A 97 29.97 -4.49 7.57
N GLU A 98 30.16 -4.16 6.29
CA GLU A 98 31.16 -3.17 5.89
C GLU A 98 30.63 -1.75 6.07
N TYR A 99 31.30 -0.95 6.90
CA TYR A 99 30.87 0.42 7.23
C TYR A 99 30.59 1.29 5.99
N ALA A 100 31.53 1.30 5.03
CA ALA A 100 31.41 2.12 3.82
C ALA A 100 30.20 1.72 2.97
N LEU A 101 30.00 0.42 2.75
CA LEU A 101 28.88 -0.11 1.97
C LEU A 101 27.55 0.09 2.70
N ARG A 102 27.51 -0.08 4.02
CA ARG A 102 26.33 0.18 4.85
C ARG A 102 25.88 1.64 4.77
N VAL A 103 26.81 2.59 4.96
CA VAL A 103 26.51 4.02 4.91
C VAL A 103 26.08 4.45 3.50
N ALA A 104 26.76 3.96 2.46
CA ALA A 104 26.38 4.21 1.07
C ALA A 104 24.99 3.65 0.74
N SER A 105 24.71 2.41 1.14
CA SER A 105 23.41 1.76 0.94
C SER A 105 22.29 2.50 1.68
N PHE A 106 22.55 2.97 2.89
CA PHE A 106 21.58 3.76 3.66
C PHE A 106 21.27 5.11 2.99
N PHE A 107 22.29 5.79 2.44
CA PHE A 107 22.08 7.02 1.66
C PHE A 107 21.24 6.78 0.41
N VAL A 108 21.57 5.75 -0.37
CA VAL A 108 20.81 5.35 -1.56
C VAL A 108 19.37 5.00 -1.19
N TRP A 109 19.17 4.28 -0.07
CA TRP A 109 17.86 3.96 0.44
C TRP A 109 17.04 5.20 0.80
N MET A 110 17.62 6.20 1.47
CA MET A 110 16.92 7.46 1.79
C MET A 110 16.50 8.20 0.52
N MET A 111 17.40 8.33 -0.47
CA MET A 111 17.10 8.97 -1.75
C MET A 111 16.02 8.21 -2.54
N GLY A 112 16.12 6.88 -2.56
CA GLY A 112 15.13 6.00 -3.16
C GLY A 112 13.76 6.13 -2.50
N THR A 113 13.71 6.21 -1.17
CA THR A 113 12.47 6.36 -0.40
C THR A 113 11.74 7.66 -0.74
N LEU A 114 12.44 8.79 -0.76
CA LEU A 114 11.84 10.09 -1.10
C LEU A 114 11.31 10.10 -2.54
N THR A 115 12.04 9.46 -3.45
CA THR A 115 11.65 9.33 -4.85
C THR A 115 10.39 8.46 -4.96
N LEU A 116 10.38 7.29 -4.31
CA LEU A 116 9.26 6.36 -4.31
C LEU A 116 8.00 6.99 -3.70
N GLN A 117 8.13 7.66 -2.55
CA GLN A 117 7.02 8.39 -1.92
C GLN A 117 6.46 9.49 -2.82
N SER A 118 7.33 10.26 -3.48
CA SER A 118 6.90 11.33 -4.40
C SER A 118 6.20 10.78 -5.63
N LEU A 119 6.73 9.71 -6.22
CA LEU A 119 6.11 9.00 -7.35
C LEU A 119 4.75 8.42 -6.96
N ALA A 120 4.67 7.72 -5.83
CA ALA A 120 3.42 7.16 -5.31
C ALA A 120 2.39 8.26 -5.04
N ALA A 121 2.79 9.36 -4.41
CA ALA A 121 1.90 10.48 -4.14
C ALA A 121 1.39 11.13 -5.44
N TRP A 122 2.24 11.33 -6.45
CA TRP A 122 1.79 11.84 -7.75
C TRP A 122 0.91 10.85 -8.50
N GLY A 123 1.18 9.55 -8.40
CA GLY A 123 0.35 8.48 -8.96
C GLY A 123 -1.05 8.50 -8.36
N VAL A 124 -1.14 8.60 -7.02
CA VAL A 124 -2.42 8.71 -6.30
C VAL A 124 -3.15 10.00 -6.67
N ASP A 125 -2.46 11.14 -6.74
CA ASP A 125 -3.07 12.42 -7.12
C ASP A 125 -3.59 12.42 -8.56
N TRP A 126 -2.87 11.75 -9.46
CA TRP A 126 -3.29 11.54 -10.84
C TRP A 126 -4.52 10.63 -10.93
N TRP A 127 -4.53 9.53 -10.18
CA TRP A 127 -5.66 8.61 -10.10
C TRP A 127 -6.91 9.31 -9.51
N LEU A 128 -6.77 10.03 -8.40
CA LEU A 128 -7.89 10.75 -7.77
C LEU A 128 -8.56 11.75 -8.70
N LYS A 129 -7.81 12.37 -9.62
CA LYS A 129 -8.36 13.28 -10.65
C LYS A 129 -9.15 12.57 -11.75
N ARG A 130 -8.90 11.27 -11.95
CA ARG A 130 -9.54 10.42 -12.98
C ARG A 130 -10.55 9.44 -12.39
N ARG A 131 -10.83 9.54 -11.09
CA ARG A 131 -11.80 8.70 -10.39
C ARG A 131 -13.17 8.81 -11.05
N ARG A 132 -13.82 7.67 -11.25
CA ARG A 132 -15.14 7.53 -11.91
C ARG A 132 -15.21 8.07 -13.35
N ALA A 133 -14.07 8.33 -14.00
CA ALA A 133 -14.07 8.85 -15.37
C ALA A 133 -14.27 7.76 -16.44
N TYR A 134 -13.97 6.51 -16.12
CA TYR A 134 -13.99 5.38 -17.07
C TYR A 134 -14.88 4.25 -16.58
N TRP A 135 -15.35 3.37 -17.47
CA TRP A 135 -16.19 2.23 -17.07
C TRP A 135 -15.48 1.31 -16.07
N PHE A 136 -14.17 1.08 -16.25
CA PHE A 136 -13.39 0.19 -15.39
C PHE A 136 -13.05 0.82 -14.03
N SER A 137 -13.44 2.09 -13.81
CA SER A 137 -13.14 2.81 -12.58
C SER A 137 -13.80 2.16 -11.36
N GLU A 138 -14.97 1.54 -11.51
CA GLU A 138 -15.58 0.79 -10.39
C GLU A 138 -14.69 -0.34 -9.87
N PHE A 139 -13.94 -0.99 -10.75
CA PHE A 139 -13.03 -2.07 -10.39
C PHE A 139 -11.71 -1.50 -9.85
N LEU A 140 -11.07 -0.63 -10.65
CA LEU A 140 -9.76 -0.07 -10.35
C LEU A 140 -9.77 0.82 -9.09
N ASP A 141 -10.82 1.63 -8.90
CA ASP A 141 -10.92 2.48 -7.71
C ASP A 141 -11.05 1.61 -6.46
N THR A 142 -11.84 0.54 -6.54
CA THR A 142 -12.07 -0.36 -5.41
C THR A 142 -10.77 -1.06 -4.98
N ILE A 143 -9.98 -1.53 -5.95
CA ILE A 143 -8.65 -2.11 -5.69
C ILE A 143 -7.72 -1.05 -5.07
N LEU A 144 -7.59 0.11 -5.70
CA LEU A 144 -6.65 1.14 -5.27
C LEU A 144 -7.01 1.79 -3.93
N TYR A 145 -8.27 1.73 -3.50
CA TYR A 145 -8.65 2.17 -2.15
C TYR A 145 -8.39 1.10 -1.08
N SER A 146 -8.59 -0.17 -1.40
CA SER A 146 -8.58 -1.25 -0.39
C SER A 146 -7.23 -1.95 -0.23
N MET A 147 -6.49 -2.18 -1.32
CA MET A 147 -5.37 -3.13 -1.35
C MET A 147 -3.98 -2.56 -1.02
N PRO A 148 -3.54 -1.41 -1.56
CA PRO A 148 -2.14 -1.02 -1.48
C PRO A 148 -1.58 -0.91 -0.06
N LEU A 149 -2.36 -0.37 0.87
CA LEU A 149 -1.94 -0.18 2.27
C LEU A 149 -1.81 -1.49 3.05
N PRO A 150 -2.86 -2.32 3.19
CA PRO A 150 -2.72 -3.56 3.96
C PRO A 150 -1.71 -4.53 3.34
N CYS A 151 -1.60 -4.61 2.01
CA CYS A 151 -0.55 -5.42 1.37
C CYS A 151 0.85 -4.89 1.68
N ALA A 152 1.05 -3.56 1.69
CA ALA A 152 2.35 -2.97 2.02
C ALA A 152 2.73 -3.18 3.50
N VAL A 153 1.77 -3.05 4.43
CA VAL A 153 1.99 -3.33 5.85
C VAL A 153 2.32 -4.79 6.08
N MET A 154 1.54 -5.69 5.48
CA MET A 154 1.78 -7.13 5.60
C MET A 154 3.13 -7.52 5.00
N GLY A 155 3.45 -7.03 3.81
CA GLY A 155 4.75 -7.30 3.20
C GLY A 155 5.91 -6.73 4.02
N MET A 156 5.77 -5.53 4.61
CA MET A 156 6.80 -4.97 5.50
C MET A 156 7.15 -5.91 6.67
N LEU A 157 6.16 -6.64 7.21
CA LEU A 157 6.34 -7.56 8.33
C LEU A 157 6.83 -8.94 7.90
N LEU A 158 6.45 -9.41 6.71
CA LEU A 158 6.70 -10.78 6.23
C LEU A 158 7.89 -10.89 5.26
N PHE A 159 8.45 -9.76 4.82
CA PHE A 159 9.58 -9.70 3.90
C PHE A 159 10.97 -10.07 4.50
N PRO A 160 11.32 -9.73 5.76
CA PRO A 160 12.67 -9.95 6.29
C PRO A 160 13.13 -11.40 6.14
N SER A 161 14.38 -11.68 5.75
CA SER A 161 14.89 -13.05 5.70
C SER A 161 15.26 -13.58 7.08
N VAL A 162 14.99 -14.85 7.32
CA VAL A 162 15.44 -15.60 8.50
C VAL A 162 16.30 -16.75 8.01
N GLY A 163 17.47 -16.95 8.63
CA GLY A 163 18.36 -18.03 8.28
C GLY A 163 17.76 -19.40 8.62
N ASP A 164 18.11 -20.43 7.84
CA ASP A 164 17.54 -21.79 7.99
C ASP A 164 17.74 -22.39 9.40
N GLY A 165 18.75 -21.94 10.15
CA GLY A 165 19.03 -22.35 11.53
C GLY A 165 18.26 -21.58 12.62
N GLU A 166 17.53 -20.53 12.26
CA GLU A 166 16.84 -19.62 13.19
C GLU A 166 15.31 -19.85 13.21
N VAL A 167 14.83 -20.81 12.41
CA VAL A 167 13.40 -21.13 12.31
C VAL A 167 12.95 -21.87 13.57
N THR A 168 12.37 -21.11 14.49
CA THR A 168 11.77 -21.63 15.74
C THR A 168 10.26 -21.82 15.57
N THR A 169 9.67 -22.73 16.34
CA THR A 169 8.21 -22.94 16.35
C THR A 169 7.46 -21.65 16.72
N SER A 170 8.00 -20.84 17.62
CA SER A 170 7.45 -19.53 18.01
C SER A 170 7.45 -18.53 16.85
N LEU A 171 8.52 -18.51 16.05
CA LEU A 171 8.59 -17.68 14.85
C LEU A 171 7.53 -18.08 13.82
N VAL A 172 7.36 -19.37 13.57
CA VAL A 172 6.32 -19.87 12.64
C VAL A 172 4.92 -19.47 13.10
N VAL A 173 4.61 -19.65 14.40
CA VAL A 173 3.32 -19.22 14.97
C VAL A 173 3.14 -17.70 14.86
N GLY A 174 4.17 -16.91 15.13
CA GLY A 174 4.15 -15.45 14.97
C GLY A 174 3.87 -15.02 13.53
N VAL A 175 4.56 -15.63 12.56
CA VAL A 175 4.37 -15.39 11.12
C VAL A 175 2.94 -15.70 10.68
N MET A 176 2.41 -16.87 11.07
CA MET A 176 1.02 -17.26 10.77
C MET A 176 0.01 -16.30 11.39
N SER A 177 0.28 -15.80 12.60
CA SER A 177 -0.57 -14.82 13.28
C SER A 177 -0.58 -13.48 12.56
N ILE A 178 0.60 -12.99 12.12
CA ILE A 178 0.74 -11.76 11.33
C ILE A 178 0.02 -11.90 9.98
N MET A 179 0.16 -13.05 9.31
CA MET A 179 -0.57 -13.34 8.07
C MET A 179 -2.08 -13.28 8.30
N GLY A 180 -2.59 -13.98 9.32
CA GLY A 180 -4.02 -13.96 9.66
C GLY A 180 -4.54 -12.55 9.94
N PHE A 181 -3.81 -11.76 10.72
CA PHE A 181 -4.15 -10.36 10.97
C PHE A 181 -4.13 -9.51 9.68
N GLY A 182 -3.15 -9.74 8.81
CA GLY A 182 -3.05 -9.08 7.50
C GLY A 182 -4.27 -9.34 6.62
N PHE A 183 -4.72 -10.59 6.52
CA PHE A 183 -5.94 -10.95 5.76
C PHE A 183 -7.20 -10.35 6.37
N ILE A 184 -7.33 -10.32 7.70
CA ILE A 184 -8.45 -9.65 8.37
C ILE A 184 -8.45 -8.15 8.07
N ALA A 185 -7.28 -7.50 8.15
CA ALA A 185 -7.15 -6.08 7.84
C ALA A 185 -7.51 -5.78 6.37
N MET A 186 -7.08 -6.62 5.43
CA MET A 186 -7.51 -6.55 4.02
C MET A 186 -9.02 -6.67 3.89
N GLY A 187 -9.64 -7.65 4.56
CA GLY A 187 -11.09 -7.83 4.55
C GLY A 187 -11.86 -6.62 5.09
N ILE A 188 -11.39 -6.02 6.19
CA ILE A 188 -11.98 -4.78 6.72
C ILE A 188 -11.90 -3.66 5.68
N CYS A 189 -10.74 -3.48 5.03
CA CYS A 189 -10.57 -2.49 3.98
C CYS A 189 -11.48 -2.74 2.77
N VAL A 190 -11.60 -3.98 2.29
CA VAL A 190 -12.49 -4.35 1.17
C VAL A 190 -13.94 -4.04 1.50
N ILE A 191 -14.42 -4.53 2.65
CA ILE A 191 -15.82 -4.34 3.06
C ILE A 191 -16.12 -2.85 3.25
N ALA A 192 -15.20 -2.10 3.87
CA ALA A 192 -15.35 -0.66 4.01
C ALA A 192 -15.43 0.04 2.65
N VAL A 193 -14.57 -0.32 1.68
CA VAL A 193 -14.63 0.28 0.33
C VAL A 193 -15.92 -0.13 -0.38
N PHE A 194 -16.37 -1.38 -0.31
CA PHE A 194 -17.66 -1.77 -0.85
C PHE A 194 -18.80 -0.93 -0.27
N ALA A 195 -18.81 -0.75 1.06
CA ALA A 195 -19.83 0.02 1.75
C ALA A 195 -19.80 1.51 1.37
N PHE A 196 -18.63 2.16 1.39
CA PHE A 196 -18.52 3.60 1.18
C PHE A 196 -18.48 4.02 -0.29
N TYR A 197 -17.84 3.24 -1.15
CA TYR A 197 -17.70 3.58 -2.56
C TYR A 197 -19.01 3.36 -3.34
N PHE A 198 -19.71 2.26 -3.07
CA PHE A 198 -20.99 1.93 -3.71
C PHE A 198 -22.21 2.41 -2.93
N PHE A 199 -22.02 3.17 -1.83
CA PHE A 199 -23.15 3.73 -1.09
C PHE A 199 -24.04 4.58 -2.01
N PRO A 200 -25.37 4.37 -2.00
CA PRO A 200 -26.26 5.09 -2.89
C PRO A 200 -26.26 6.59 -2.60
N SER A 201 -26.25 7.40 -3.67
CA SER A 201 -26.38 8.85 -3.58
C SER A 201 -27.73 9.25 -2.96
N LYS A 202 -27.73 10.36 -2.19
CA LYS A 202 -28.92 10.87 -1.51
C LYS A 202 -30.08 11.23 -2.45
N GLY A 203 -29.80 11.45 -3.74
CA GLY A 203 -30.80 11.80 -4.75
C GLY A 203 -31.49 10.62 -5.43
N LEU A 204 -31.14 9.37 -5.11
CA LEU A 204 -31.73 8.19 -5.76
C LEU A 204 -33.12 7.86 -5.18
N PRO A 205 -34.09 7.45 -6.03
CA PRO A 205 -35.38 6.93 -5.59
C PRO A 205 -35.23 5.76 -4.60
N GLY A 206 -36.19 5.61 -3.67
CA GLY A 206 -36.12 4.61 -2.60
C GLY A 206 -35.92 3.16 -3.10
N LYS A 207 -36.54 2.78 -4.23
CA LYS A 207 -36.38 1.45 -4.82
C LYS A 207 -34.96 1.20 -5.35
N GLU A 208 -34.40 2.15 -6.10
CA GLU A 208 -33.03 2.06 -6.63
C GLU A 208 -32.00 2.05 -5.51
N ARG A 209 -32.26 2.81 -4.43
CA ARG A 209 -31.44 2.83 -3.23
C ARG A 209 -31.35 1.46 -2.57
N ILE A 210 -32.47 0.74 -2.45
CA ILE A 210 -32.50 -0.62 -1.90
C ILE A 210 -31.71 -1.59 -2.79
N ILE A 211 -31.85 -1.50 -4.11
CA ILE A 211 -31.11 -2.34 -5.06
C ILE A 211 -29.61 -2.13 -4.92
N GLN A 212 -29.15 -0.88 -4.80
CA GLN A 212 -27.74 -0.57 -4.58
C GLN A 212 -27.23 -1.06 -3.21
N CYS A 213 -28.02 -0.96 -2.14
CA CYS A 213 -27.66 -1.57 -0.86
C CYS A 213 -27.55 -3.10 -0.97
N LEU A 214 -28.46 -3.76 -1.70
CA LEU A 214 -28.43 -5.21 -1.87
C LEU A 214 -27.24 -5.64 -2.73
N ARG A 215 -26.85 -4.84 -3.73
CA ARG A 215 -25.58 -5.02 -4.47
C ARG A 215 -24.39 -5.10 -3.52
N ILE A 216 -24.28 -4.21 -2.53
CA ILE A 216 -23.17 -4.21 -1.56
C ILE A 216 -23.15 -5.52 -0.76
N VAL A 217 -24.32 -5.99 -0.32
CA VAL A 217 -24.45 -7.27 0.42
C VAL A 217 -24.02 -8.44 -0.47
N VAL A 218 -24.48 -8.49 -1.73
CA VAL A 218 -24.11 -9.53 -2.70
C VAL A 218 -22.60 -9.51 -2.96
N MET A 219 -22.02 -8.35 -3.23
CA MET A 219 -20.57 -8.21 -3.45
C MET A 219 -19.76 -8.72 -2.25
N THR A 220 -20.18 -8.35 -1.04
CA THR A 220 -19.53 -8.78 0.21
C THR A 220 -19.66 -10.28 0.41
N ALA A 221 -20.84 -10.85 0.18
CA ALA A 221 -21.09 -12.28 0.31
C ALA A 221 -20.25 -13.09 -0.70
N VAL A 222 -20.17 -12.65 -1.96
CA VAL A 222 -19.33 -13.29 -2.98
C VAL A 222 -17.86 -13.25 -2.58
N TRP A 223 -17.37 -12.10 -2.11
CA TRP A 223 -15.98 -11.96 -1.66
C TRP A 223 -15.68 -12.86 -0.46
N LEU A 224 -16.58 -12.93 0.54
CA LEU A 224 -16.43 -13.80 1.72
C LEU A 224 -16.44 -15.28 1.36
N VAL A 225 -17.35 -15.71 0.49
CA VAL A 225 -17.42 -17.09 0.03
C VAL A 225 -16.16 -17.47 -0.73
N ALA A 226 -15.73 -16.62 -1.67
CA ALA A 226 -14.50 -16.87 -2.43
C ALA A 226 -13.27 -16.96 -1.51
N ASN A 227 -13.17 -16.08 -0.50
CA ASN A 227 -12.13 -16.18 0.53
C ASN A 227 -12.24 -17.46 1.34
N SER A 228 -13.43 -17.84 1.81
CA SER A 228 -13.61 -19.07 2.59
C SER A 228 -13.18 -20.33 1.82
N ILE A 229 -13.33 -20.34 0.50
CA ILE A 229 -12.89 -21.44 -0.38
C ILE A 229 -11.37 -21.41 -0.55
N ILE A 230 -10.78 -20.25 -0.80
CA ILE A 230 -9.33 -20.10 -1.02
C ILE A 230 -8.54 -20.43 0.25
N PHE A 231 -9.04 -20.05 1.41
CA PHE A 231 -8.42 -20.26 2.71
C PHE A 231 -8.92 -21.54 3.41
N ASP A 232 -9.71 -22.38 2.74
CA ASP A 232 -10.10 -23.69 3.27
C ASP A 232 -8.87 -24.60 3.30
N SER A 233 -8.50 -25.08 4.50
CA SER A 233 -7.38 -25.99 4.69
C SER A 233 -7.59 -27.36 4.03
N ARG A 234 -8.84 -27.70 3.68
CA ARG A 234 -9.20 -28.93 2.96
C ARG A 234 -8.87 -28.85 1.48
N LEU A 235 -8.88 -27.65 0.91
CA LEU A 235 -8.50 -27.42 -0.47
C LEU A 235 -7.00 -27.13 -0.52
N GLN A 236 -6.22 -27.97 -1.21
CA GLN A 236 -4.77 -27.80 -1.34
C GLN A 236 -4.36 -26.47 -2.00
N ILE A 237 -5.30 -25.65 -2.47
CA ILE A 237 -5.06 -24.33 -3.07
C ILE A 237 -4.33 -23.41 -2.08
N PHE A 238 -4.74 -23.39 -0.80
CA PHE A 238 -4.08 -22.56 0.21
C PHE A 238 -2.63 -23.02 0.46
N SER A 239 -2.42 -24.32 0.68
CA SER A 239 -1.11 -24.85 1.09
C SER A 239 -0.11 -24.94 -0.08
N SER A 240 -0.58 -25.20 -1.31
CA SER A 240 0.30 -25.35 -2.47
C SER A 240 0.53 -24.04 -3.21
N LEU A 241 -0.51 -23.26 -3.50
CA LEU A 241 -0.41 -22.11 -4.39
C LEU A 241 0.05 -20.85 -3.63
N ILE A 242 -0.53 -20.58 -2.45
CA ILE A 242 -0.18 -19.36 -1.71
C ILE A 242 1.20 -19.47 -1.07
N PHE A 243 1.56 -20.59 -0.43
CA PHE A 243 2.90 -20.72 0.17
C PHE A 243 4.03 -20.83 -0.86
N GLN A 244 3.79 -21.45 -2.03
CA GLN A 244 4.81 -21.47 -3.09
C GLN A 244 4.96 -20.10 -3.76
N CYS A 245 3.86 -19.36 -3.95
CA CYS A 245 3.88 -18.04 -4.56
C CYS A 245 4.11 -16.90 -3.56
N MET A 246 4.09 -17.16 -2.26
CA MET A 246 4.37 -16.21 -1.19
C MET A 246 5.57 -16.73 -0.37
N PRO A 247 6.81 -16.50 -0.84
CA PRO A 247 8.03 -16.86 -0.14
C PRO A 247 8.22 -15.99 1.12
N VAL A 248 7.46 -16.33 2.17
CA VAL A 248 7.43 -15.63 3.44
C VAL A 248 8.79 -15.77 4.11
N VAL A 249 9.33 -14.63 4.56
CA VAL A 249 10.59 -14.57 5.30
C VAL A 249 11.83 -14.97 4.44
N GLN A 250 11.79 -14.66 3.14
CA GLN A 250 12.87 -15.01 2.19
C GLN A 250 13.41 -13.80 1.41
N ASN A 251 13.16 -12.57 1.88
CA ASN A 251 13.61 -11.33 1.20
C ASN A 251 13.16 -11.24 -0.27
N ASN A 252 11.93 -11.70 -0.54
CA ASN A 252 11.38 -11.77 -1.90
C ASN A 252 10.11 -10.93 -2.05
N PHE A 253 10.09 -10.06 -3.06
CA PHE A 253 9.01 -9.10 -3.29
C PHE A 253 7.67 -9.75 -3.64
N LEU A 254 7.64 -11.04 -3.98
CA LEU A 254 6.41 -11.80 -4.15
C LEU A 254 5.49 -11.74 -2.93
N VAL A 255 6.04 -11.56 -1.72
CA VAL A 255 5.27 -11.37 -0.49
C VAL A 255 4.36 -10.13 -0.54
N PHE A 256 4.70 -9.11 -1.34
CA PHE A 256 3.84 -7.95 -1.59
C PHE A 256 2.86 -8.18 -2.73
N ILE A 257 3.33 -8.82 -3.81
CA ILE A 257 2.63 -8.91 -5.08
C ILE A 257 1.52 -9.96 -5.03
N THR A 258 1.83 -11.15 -4.50
CA THR A 258 0.90 -12.28 -4.47
C THR A 258 -0.42 -11.97 -3.76
N PRO A 259 -0.42 -11.48 -2.50
CA PRO A 259 -1.68 -11.13 -1.83
C PRO A 259 -2.42 -9.99 -2.55
N PHE A 260 -1.69 -9.01 -3.08
CA PHE A 260 -2.30 -7.93 -3.85
C PHE A 260 -3.03 -8.44 -5.10
N VAL A 261 -2.40 -9.33 -5.87
CA VAL A 261 -2.98 -9.88 -7.11
C VAL A 261 -4.17 -10.78 -6.79
N VAL A 262 -4.05 -11.70 -5.83
CA VAL A 262 -5.12 -12.62 -5.45
C VAL A 262 -6.35 -11.84 -4.98
N GLU A 263 -6.18 -10.92 -4.04
CA GLU A 263 -7.30 -10.13 -3.54
C GLU A 263 -7.87 -9.18 -4.60
N SER A 264 -7.04 -8.60 -5.47
CA SER A 264 -7.52 -7.78 -6.59
C SER A 264 -8.43 -8.59 -7.52
N CYS A 265 -8.08 -9.83 -7.85
CA CYS A 265 -8.92 -10.72 -8.65
C CYS A 265 -10.25 -11.02 -7.96
N LEU A 266 -10.24 -11.28 -6.66
CA LEU A 266 -11.46 -11.53 -5.88
C LEU A 266 -12.37 -10.31 -5.81
N VAL A 267 -11.80 -9.13 -5.60
CA VAL A 267 -12.52 -7.86 -5.62
C VAL A 267 -13.15 -7.63 -6.99
N VAL A 268 -12.41 -7.88 -8.08
CA VAL A 268 -12.92 -7.71 -9.45
C VAL A 268 -14.09 -8.65 -9.73
N ALA A 269 -13.94 -9.94 -9.39
CA ALA A 269 -15.02 -10.92 -9.53
C ALA A 269 -16.27 -10.50 -8.73
N SER A 270 -16.07 -10.04 -7.50
CA SER A 270 -17.16 -9.61 -6.61
C SER A 270 -17.90 -8.39 -7.17
N VAL A 271 -17.17 -7.37 -7.63
CA VAL A 271 -17.75 -6.18 -8.28
C VAL A 271 -18.50 -6.56 -9.55
N ALA A 272 -17.96 -7.49 -10.36
CA ALA A 272 -18.61 -7.96 -11.58
C ALA A 272 -19.95 -8.66 -11.28
N VAL A 273 -19.99 -9.57 -10.30
CA VAL A 273 -21.23 -10.23 -9.87
C VAL A 273 -22.24 -9.21 -9.32
N GLY A 274 -21.78 -8.24 -8.54
CA GLY A 274 -22.64 -7.15 -8.06
C GLY A 274 -23.26 -6.33 -9.21
N ASN A 275 -22.50 -6.06 -10.26
CA ASN A 275 -23.00 -5.37 -11.46
C ASN A 275 -24.03 -6.20 -12.23
N VAL A 276 -23.77 -7.49 -12.43
CA VAL A 276 -24.71 -8.42 -13.06
C VAL A 276 -26.01 -8.52 -12.27
N PHE A 277 -25.91 -8.60 -10.94
CA PHE A 277 -27.07 -8.62 -10.04
C PHE A 277 -27.98 -7.40 -10.26
N VAL A 278 -27.41 -6.19 -10.30
CA VAL A 278 -28.17 -4.97 -10.53
C VAL A 278 -28.85 -4.98 -11.90
N MET A 279 -28.15 -5.40 -12.96
CA MET A 279 -28.72 -5.51 -14.30
C MET A 279 -29.89 -6.50 -14.35
N ALA A 280 -29.75 -7.65 -13.70
CA ALA A 280 -30.79 -8.66 -13.63
C ALA A 280 -32.04 -8.13 -12.93
N VAL A 281 -31.88 -7.50 -11.76
CA VAL A 281 -33.01 -6.96 -10.99
C VAL A 281 -33.73 -5.85 -11.75
N TYR A 282 -33.02 -4.95 -12.41
CA TYR A 282 -33.66 -3.92 -13.24
C TYR A 282 -34.44 -4.49 -14.43
N LYS A 283 -34.00 -5.63 -14.99
CA LYS A 283 -34.73 -6.33 -16.06
C LYS A 283 -36.05 -6.95 -15.56
N PHE A 284 -36.14 -7.33 -14.29
CA PHE A 284 -37.37 -7.89 -13.69
C PHE A 284 -38.35 -6.83 -13.16
N ILE A 285 -37.90 -5.60 -12.93
CA ILE A 285 -38.73 -4.49 -12.41
C ILE A 285 -39.36 -3.67 -13.56
N LYS A 286 -38.79 -3.71 -14.77
CA LYS A 286 -39.39 -3.20 -16.00
C LYS A 286 -40.42 -4.17 -16.56
#